data_AF-F5RNM4-F1
#
_entry.id   AF-F5RNM4-F1
#
_cell.length_a   1.000
_cell.length_b   1.000
_cell.length_c   1.000
_cell.angle_alpha   90.00
_cell.angle_beta   90.00
_cell.angle_gamma   90.00
#
_symmetry.space_group_name_H-M   'P 1'
#
loop_
_entity.id
_entity.type
_entity.pdbx_description
1 polymer ?
#
loop_
_entity_poly.entity_id
_entity_poly.type
_entity_poly.pdbx_seq_one_letter_code
_entity_poly.pdbx_strand_id
1 'polypeptide(L)'
;MERAVSRMDAALAYRTEALAMPNLLAAVRRIEKNVLLSMKNEGYGINQLRTTLHESRYPLLFDDQDVVNEYFREILPQGAAEETNFNLPAPGARFNALYEKPLRQIAGILAAADQGILENMRAQHIPRGEVREAYLGGSLYGILAGDTAERTAFEHRVWKKHRAMIVESVKAETEGMQSLFQEVWERRSKEAARPIAVREGEGITQFLRDSNAQEETAAQLLMGATDYEGRDKEAYVRKIASAAVREISVYDGIDAASPDVESDTEVYRACLKDAMRTLRRDTLPYEAEAQIVGALRAAGMDEELLRAGILRASPLLAAAGRDTDKTLAALLAGEPEQASFFDGDYGDYVKFADIYQRLITDYDDALIDAGADSGVAADRRHYNVLAARELITKYGVSEEEVRELLLEFGGIPDHERTQEYLNQILAEAREVQEVSVGSASEVSQTDAAPVWEGVRRTQGDAVRIRTQDASEEREEVEKEQEHTPASFPTDKKSIRAAKHKLREYSFSGERVRVRGDKDAEEMYENCREEIERDIPLPFNGQMDEQIILHLFSIGYEEREIENAVQHNSPRRRSQKDYAKNIVKSVQTRNPGLQNVIKQAETKYLQTKMEQGQTLTAYEKERVLVRDVPTG
;
A
#
# COMPACT_ATOMS: atom_id res chain seq x y z
N MET A 1 17.23 -11.80 2.78
CA MET A 1 17.73 -10.55 3.38
C MET A 1 18.01 -9.48 2.32
N GLU A 2 18.50 -9.84 1.13
CA GLU A 2 18.70 -8.95 -0.05
C GLU A 2 17.47 -8.15 -0.51
N ARG A 3 16.28 -8.76 -0.56
CA ARG A 3 15.04 -8.05 -0.99
C ARG A 3 14.60 -6.93 -0.05
N ALA A 4 14.97 -7.00 1.23
CA ALA A 4 14.68 -5.93 2.19
C ALA A 4 15.64 -4.73 2.01
N VAL A 5 16.88 -5.01 1.58
CA VAL A 5 17.89 -3.99 1.28
C VAL A 5 17.52 -3.24 0.00
N SER A 6 17.22 -3.93 -1.10
CA SER A 6 16.87 -3.26 -2.37
C SER A 6 15.53 -2.48 -2.32
N ARG A 7 14.50 -2.98 -1.60
CA ARG A 7 13.27 -2.19 -1.36
C ARG A 7 13.52 -0.94 -0.51
N MET A 8 14.44 -0.99 0.45
CA MET A 8 14.82 0.21 1.23
C MET A 8 15.52 1.24 0.33
N ASP A 9 16.31 0.81 -0.65
CA ASP A 9 17.03 1.70 -1.56
C ASP A 9 16.08 2.44 -2.51
N ALA A 10 15.10 1.76 -3.13
CA ALA A 10 14.16 2.43 -4.03
C ALA A 10 13.21 3.41 -3.31
N ALA A 11 12.71 3.06 -2.13
CA ALA A 11 11.88 3.96 -1.33
C ALA A 11 12.68 5.17 -0.82
N LEU A 12 13.96 4.97 -0.45
CA LEU A 12 14.86 6.04 -0.06
C LEU A 12 15.19 6.95 -1.25
N ALA A 13 15.48 6.38 -2.43
CA ALA A 13 15.72 7.13 -3.66
C ALA A 13 14.50 7.99 -4.01
N TYR A 14 13.29 7.42 -3.96
CA TYR A 14 12.05 8.17 -4.18
C TYR A 14 11.93 9.36 -3.23
N ARG A 15 12.16 9.15 -1.93
CA ARG A 15 12.11 10.23 -0.91
C ARG A 15 13.18 11.29 -1.13
N THR A 16 14.38 10.88 -1.52
CA THR A 16 15.50 11.78 -1.79
C THR A 16 15.18 12.68 -2.99
N GLU A 17 14.65 12.12 -4.07
CA GLU A 17 14.19 12.88 -5.24
C GLU A 17 13.03 13.81 -4.89
N ALA A 18 12.06 13.33 -4.12
CA ALA A 18 10.96 14.15 -3.60
C ALA A 18 11.46 15.37 -2.82
N LEU A 19 12.44 15.18 -1.94
CA LEU A 19 13.06 16.24 -1.13
C LEU A 19 13.84 17.25 -1.98
N ALA A 20 14.44 16.80 -3.08
CA ALA A 20 15.17 17.66 -3.99
C ALA A 20 14.27 18.60 -4.81
N MET A 21 12.93 18.46 -4.75
CA MET A 21 11.99 19.26 -5.54
C MET A 21 11.63 20.61 -4.87
N PRO A 22 12.10 21.77 -5.38
CA PRO A 22 11.88 23.05 -4.72
C PRO A 22 10.41 23.49 -4.73
N ASN A 23 9.67 23.12 -5.79
CA ASN A 23 8.27 23.49 -5.98
C ASN A 23 7.35 22.79 -4.97
N LEU A 24 7.68 21.57 -4.55
CA LEU A 24 6.93 20.81 -3.55
C LEU A 24 7.00 21.51 -2.19
N LEU A 25 8.22 21.78 -1.72
CA LEU A 25 8.46 22.39 -0.41
C LEU A 25 7.85 23.79 -0.33
N ALA A 26 7.99 24.58 -1.40
CA ALA A 26 7.37 25.90 -1.48
C ALA A 26 5.83 25.82 -1.43
N ALA A 27 5.23 24.83 -2.07
CA ALA A 27 3.78 24.63 -2.05
C ALA A 27 3.26 24.24 -0.66
N VAL A 28 3.89 23.27 0.01
CA VAL A 28 3.54 22.86 1.39
C VAL A 28 3.68 24.04 2.35
N ARG A 29 4.83 24.74 2.32
CA ARG A 29 5.07 25.93 3.14
C ARG A 29 4.02 27.01 2.93
N ARG A 30 3.61 27.24 1.67
CA ARG A 30 2.56 28.22 1.34
C ARG A 30 1.21 27.82 1.91
N ILE A 31 0.84 26.54 1.81
CA ILE A 31 -0.42 26.03 2.36
C ILE A 31 -0.42 26.23 3.88
N GLU A 32 0.60 25.73 4.58
CA GLU A 32 0.64 25.78 6.05
C GLU A 32 0.67 27.21 6.58
N LYS A 33 1.45 28.11 5.96
CA LYS A 33 1.47 29.53 6.32
C LYS A 33 0.10 30.18 6.16
N ASN A 34 -0.62 29.88 5.08
CA ASN A 34 -1.97 30.41 4.85
C ASN A 34 -2.99 29.84 5.83
N VAL A 35 -2.89 28.56 6.17
CA VAL A 35 -3.74 27.93 7.18
C VAL A 35 -3.54 28.59 8.54
N LEU A 36 -2.29 28.73 9.00
CA LEU A 36 -1.98 29.37 10.28
C LEU A 36 -2.41 30.84 10.32
N LEU A 37 -2.26 31.56 9.20
CA LEU A 37 -2.74 32.94 9.10
C LEU A 37 -4.27 33.03 9.18
N SER A 38 -5.00 32.12 8.53
CA SER A 38 -6.47 32.03 8.65
C SER A 38 -6.88 31.76 10.10
N MET A 39 -6.24 30.79 10.76
CA MET A 39 -6.50 30.48 12.16
C MET A 39 -6.19 31.66 13.07
N LYS A 40 -5.07 32.37 12.85
CA LYS A 40 -4.80 33.62 13.59
C LYS A 40 -5.95 34.62 13.42
N ASN A 41 -6.44 34.83 12.19
CA ASN A 41 -7.53 35.77 11.91
C ASN A 41 -8.88 35.33 12.50
N GLU A 42 -9.07 34.02 12.71
CA GLU A 42 -10.22 33.45 13.43
C GLU A 42 -10.11 33.64 14.96
N GLY A 43 -8.97 34.10 15.47
CA GLY A 43 -8.76 34.39 16.88
C GLY A 43 -8.08 33.27 17.67
N TYR A 44 -7.41 32.32 17.01
CA TYR A 44 -6.56 31.33 17.68
C TYR A 44 -5.31 32.00 18.29
N GLY A 45 -5.05 31.72 19.56
CA GLY A 45 -3.86 32.21 20.28
C GLY A 45 -2.57 31.48 19.87
N ILE A 46 -1.42 32.05 20.20
CA ILE A 46 -0.10 31.53 19.79
C ILE A 46 0.17 30.09 20.26
N ASN A 47 -0.30 29.73 21.47
CA ASN A 47 -0.15 28.38 21.99
C ASN A 47 -1.00 27.37 21.20
N GLN A 48 -2.19 27.76 20.77
CA GLN A 48 -3.06 26.92 19.93
C GLN A 48 -2.45 26.70 18.54
N LEU A 49 -1.86 27.74 17.94
CA LEU A 49 -1.15 27.66 16.66
C LEU A 49 0.11 26.79 16.75
N ARG A 50 0.81 26.80 17.88
CA ARG A 50 1.92 25.86 18.11
C ARG A 50 1.42 24.43 18.23
N THR A 51 0.31 24.19 18.91
CA THR A 51 -0.30 22.86 19.00
C THR A 51 -0.70 22.32 17.62
N THR A 52 -1.15 23.16 16.68
CA THR A 52 -1.47 22.69 15.33
C THR A 52 -0.26 22.19 14.53
N LEU A 53 0.95 22.61 14.88
CA LEU A 53 2.15 22.15 14.17
C LEU A 53 2.44 20.66 14.37
N HIS A 54 1.82 20.02 15.38
CA HIS A 54 1.82 18.56 15.48
C HIS A 54 1.08 17.87 14.32
N GLU A 55 0.20 18.59 13.61
CA GLU A 55 -0.52 18.12 12.42
C GLU A 55 0.15 18.58 11.11
N SER A 56 1.28 19.30 11.19
CA SER A 56 2.04 19.73 10.01
C SER A 56 2.49 18.51 9.20
N ARG A 57 2.47 18.67 7.88
CA ARG A 57 2.87 17.63 6.92
C ARG A 57 4.33 17.79 6.49
N TYR A 58 4.95 18.92 6.80
CA TYR A 58 6.37 19.16 6.53
C TYR A 58 7.31 18.11 7.19
N PRO A 59 7.14 17.73 8.48
CA PRO A 59 8.00 16.72 9.11
C PRO A 59 7.85 15.32 8.52
N LEU A 60 6.80 15.05 7.73
CA LEU A 60 6.64 13.76 7.05
C LEU A 60 7.62 13.61 5.88
N LEU A 61 8.23 14.71 5.45
CA LEU A 61 9.22 14.74 4.36
C LEU A 61 10.65 14.81 4.88
N PHE A 62 10.89 15.26 6.12
CA PHE A 62 12.23 15.50 6.67
C PHE A 62 12.49 14.70 7.94
N ASP A 63 13.64 14.05 7.99
CA ASP A 63 14.10 13.34 9.19
C ASP A 63 14.84 14.28 10.18
N ASP A 64 15.38 15.41 9.71
CA ASP A 64 16.15 16.37 10.50
C ASP A 64 15.24 17.27 11.36
N GLN A 65 15.32 17.07 12.69
CA GLN A 65 14.54 17.82 13.67
C GLN A 65 14.93 19.30 13.77
N ASP A 66 16.18 19.67 13.51
CA ASP A 66 16.62 21.07 13.58
C ASP A 66 16.04 21.87 12.42
N VAL A 67 16.04 21.30 11.22
CA VAL A 67 15.39 21.88 10.02
C VAL A 67 13.89 22.03 10.25
N VAL A 68 13.23 21.01 10.82
CA VAL A 68 11.79 21.06 11.16
C VAL A 68 11.51 22.15 12.19
N ASN A 69 12.33 22.27 13.23
CA ASN A 69 12.18 23.29 14.27
C ASN A 69 12.38 24.71 13.74
N GLU A 70 13.35 24.91 12.85
CA GLU A 70 13.55 26.18 12.15
C GLU A 70 12.33 26.52 11.29
N TYR A 71 11.88 25.56 10.46
CA TYR A 71 10.67 25.70 9.65
C TYR A 71 9.46 26.13 10.48
N PHE A 72 9.20 25.47 11.61
CA PHE A 72 8.10 25.81 12.52
C PHE A 72 8.19 27.24 13.07
N ARG A 73 9.39 27.73 13.38
CA ARG A 73 9.57 29.13 13.80
C ARG A 73 9.26 30.10 12.67
N GLU A 74 9.61 29.75 11.43
CA GLU A 74 9.42 30.60 10.26
C GLU A 74 7.96 30.72 9.80
N ILE A 75 7.17 29.66 9.89
CA ILE A 75 5.78 29.65 9.39
C ILE A 75 4.77 30.23 10.39
N LEU A 76 5.13 30.32 11.67
CA LEU A 76 4.25 30.89 12.69
C LEU A 76 3.96 32.38 12.41
N PRO A 77 2.69 32.78 12.42
CA PRO A 77 2.33 34.16 12.14
C PRO A 77 2.69 35.08 13.33
N GLN A 78 3.29 36.23 13.03
CA GLN A 78 3.63 37.23 14.04
C GLN A 78 2.37 37.90 14.61
N GLY A 79 2.38 38.29 15.88
CA GLY A 79 1.30 39.07 16.51
C GLY A 79 0.00 38.30 16.74
N ALA A 80 0.06 36.99 16.99
CA ALA A 80 -1.06 36.23 17.54
C ALA A 80 -1.26 36.55 19.04
N ALA A 81 -2.49 36.49 19.53
CA ALA A 81 -2.79 36.74 20.94
C ALA A 81 -2.14 35.70 21.86
N GLU A 82 -1.75 36.09 23.06
CA GLU A 82 -1.21 35.16 24.09
C GLU A 82 -2.32 34.33 24.74
N GLU A 83 -3.54 34.86 24.76
CA GLU A 83 -4.70 34.21 25.36
C GLU A 83 -5.22 33.06 24.49
N THR A 84 -5.53 31.93 25.14
CA THR A 84 -6.15 30.78 24.49
C THR A 84 -7.65 31.02 24.33
N ASN A 85 -8.16 30.99 23.11
CA ASN A 85 -9.59 31.10 22.85
C ASN A 85 -10.23 29.70 22.88
N PHE A 86 -10.88 29.38 24.00
CA PHE A 86 -11.54 28.08 24.21
C PHE A 86 -12.89 27.93 23.48
N ASN A 87 -13.39 28.99 22.84
CA ASN A 87 -14.66 28.95 22.09
C ASN A 87 -14.48 28.47 20.64
N LEU A 88 -13.24 28.29 20.18
CA LEU A 88 -12.94 27.85 18.82
C LEU A 88 -12.79 26.32 18.74
N PRO A 89 -13.03 25.72 17.55
CA PRO A 89 -12.79 24.29 17.33
C PRO A 89 -11.38 23.85 17.72
N ALA A 90 -11.20 22.56 18.02
CA ALA A 90 -9.89 22.01 18.34
C ALA A 90 -8.85 22.40 17.28
N PRO A 91 -7.68 22.96 17.67
CA PRO A 91 -6.76 23.55 16.71
C PRO A 91 -6.34 22.58 15.59
N GLY A 92 -5.97 21.33 15.94
CA GLY A 92 -5.56 20.33 14.94
C GLY A 92 -6.67 19.98 13.94
N ALA A 93 -7.92 19.85 14.40
CA ALA A 93 -9.05 19.59 13.52
C ALA A 93 -9.30 20.76 12.54
N ARG A 94 -9.17 22.00 13.03
CA ARG A 94 -9.31 23.20 12.17
C ARG A 94 -8.16 23.30 11.16
N PHE A 95 -6.94 22.99 11.57
CA PHE A 95 -5.77 22.96 10.70
C PHE A 95 -5.99 21.99 9.53
N ASN A 96 -6.35 20.73 9.82
CA ASN A 96 -6.61 19.72 8.80
C ASN A 96 -7.76 20.14 7.85
N ALA A 97 -8.87 20.66 8.39
CA ALA A 97 -9.99 21.13 7.57
C ALA A 97 -9.61 22.27 6.60
N LEU A 98 -8.72 23.17 7.04
CA LEU A 98 -8.20 24.26 6.19
C LEU A 98 -7.11 23.78 5.21
N TYR A 99 -6.47 22.64 5.47
CA TYR A 99 -5.37 22.09 4.68
C TYR A 99 -5.86 21.28 3.47
N GLU A 100 -6.95 20.52 3.60
CA GLU A 100 -7.44 19.58 2.57
C GLU A 100 -7.72 20.24 1.21
N LYS A 101 -8.48 21.34 1.19
CA LYS A 101 -8.85 22.01 -0.07
C LYS A 101 -7.63 22.57 -0.80
N PRO A 102 -6.71 23.32 -0.14
CA PRO A 102 -5.45 23.74 -0.78
C PRO A 102 -4.59 22.57 -1.26
N LEU A 103 -4.55 21.44 -0.54
CA LEU A 103 -3.81 20.26 -0.97
C LEU A 103 -4.39 19.70 -2.28
N ARG A 104 -5.71 19.53 -2.37
CA ARG A 104 -6.38 19.11 -3.61
C ARG A 104 -6.12 20.08 -4.77
N GLN A 105 -6.00 21.38 -4.50
CA GLN A 105 -5.69 22.39 -5.53
C GLN A 105 -4.27 22.25 -6.09
N ILE A 106 -3.31 21.71 -5.32
CA ILE A 106 -1.95 21.47 -5.81
C ILE A 106 -1.73 20.04 -6.31
N ALA A 107 -2.75 19.19 -6.35
CA ALA A 107 -2.65 17.80 -6.79
C ALA A 107 -2.02 17.65 -8.19
N GLY A 108 -2.29 18.59 -9.12
CA GLY A 108 -1.63 18.59 -10.43
C GLY A 108 -0.12 18.82 -10.39
N ILE A 109 0.36 19.65 -9.45
CA ILE A 109 1.79 19.90 -9.22
C ILE A 109 2.43 18.63 -8.62
N LEU A 110 1.77 18.01 -7.65
CA LEU A 110 2.22 16.76 -7.03
C LEU A 110 2.30 15.62 -8.05
N ALA A 111 1.30 15.51 -8.94
CA ALA A 111 1.29 14.49 -9.99
C ALA A 111 2.42 14.69 -11.01
N ALA A 112 2.73 15.95 -11.36
CA ALA A 112 3.85 16.26 -12.25
C ALA A 112 5.22 15.98 -11.58
N ALA A 113 5.33 16.29 -10.28
CA ALA A 113 6.50 15.95 -9.48
C ALA A 113 6.70 14.43 -9.43
N ASP A 114 5.66 13.67 -9.07
CA ASP A 114 5.71 12.20 -9.03
C ASP A 114 6.12 11.61 -10.38
N GLN A 115 5.58 12.11 -11.51
CA GLN A 115 6.01 11.67 -12.85
C GLN A 115 7.50 11.90 -13.09
N GLY A 116 8.01 13.08 -12.70
CA GLY A 116 9.45 13.38 -12.81
C GLY A 116 10.32 12.48 -11.93
N ILE A 117 9.87 12.14 -10.72
CA ILE A 117 10.58 11.19 -9.84
C ILE A 117 10.63 9.81 -10.49
N LEU A 118 9.51 9.32 -11.01
CA LEU A 118 9.44 8.02 -11.69
C LEU A 118 10.39 7.95 -12.89
N GLU A 119 10.48 9.02 -13.68
CA GLU A 119 11.42 9.14 -14.80
C GLU A 119 12.89 9.18 -14.34
N ASN A 120 13.19 9.91 -13.27
CA ASN A 120 14.54 9.99 -12.69
C ASN A 120 15.00 8.64 -12.11
N MET A 121 14.13 7.94 -11.37
CA MET A 121 14.46 6.62 -10.82
C MET A 121 14.78 5.61 -11.92
N ARG A 122 14.08 5.69 -13.06
CA ARG A 122 14.43 4.91 -14.25
C ARG A 122 15.79 5.29 -14.81
N ALA A 123 16.12 6.58 -14.88
CA ALA A 123 17.43 7.05 -15.32
C ALA A 123 18.58 6.65 -14.36
N GLN A 124 18.25 6.37 -13.10
CA GLN A 124 19.16 5.80 -12.09
C GLN A 124 19.26 4.27 -12.17
N HIS A 125 18.68 3.64 -13.20
CA HIS A 125 18.66 2.20 -13.39
C HIS A 125 18.08 1.44 -12.17
N ILE A 126 17.02 1.98 -11.57
CA ILE A 126 16.23 1.26 -10.56
C ILE A 126 15.17 0.41 -11.30
N PRO A 127 15.08 -0.91 -11.03
CA PRO A 127 14.12 -1.77 -11.72
C PRO A 127 12.67 -1.32 -11.57
N ARG A 128 11.87 -1.44 -12.63
CA ARG A 128 10.47 -1.01 -12.68
C ARG A 128 9.63 -1.56 -11.52
N GLY A 129 9.82 -2.83 -11.17
CA GLY A 129 9.12 -3.46 -10.06
C GLY A 129 9.40 -2.76 -8.72
N GLU A 130 10.63 -2.29 -8.50
CA GLU A 130 11.00 -1.57 -7.27
C GLU A 130 10.49 -0.12 -7.28
N VAL A 131 10.54 0.54 -8.44
CA VAL A 131 9.95 1.88 -8.64
C VAL A 131 8.46 1.85 -8.34
N ARG A 132 7.75 0.82 -8.84
CA ARG A 132 6.32 0.61 -8.59
C ARG A 132 6.01 0.53 -7.10
N GLU A 133 6.72 -0.33 -6.38
CA GLU A 133 6.49 -0.55 -4.95
C GLU A 133 6.92 0.64 -4.09
N ALA A 134 7.92 1.43 -4.54
CA ALA A 134 8.29 2.68 -3.88
C ALA A 134 7.22 3.76 -4.06
N TYR A 135 6.53 3.77 -5.21
CA TYR A 135 5.52 4.77 -5.54
C TYR A 135 4.12 4.45 -4.98
N LEU A 136 3.63 3.23 -5.20
CA LEU A 136 2.30 2.83 -4.75
C LEU A 136 2.31 2.71 -3.23
N GLY A 137 1.54 3.57 -2.59
CA GLY A 137 1.62 3.79 -1.15
C GLY A 137 2.80 4.66 -0.69
N GLY A 138 3.62 5.21 -1.57
CA GLY A 138 4.70 6.14 -1.23
C GLY A 138 4.59 7.52 -1.88
N SER A 139 3.53 7.78 -2.65
CA SER A 139 3.38 9.01 -3.43
C SER A 139 3.41 10.28 -2.59
N LEU A 140 3.82 11.40 -3.20
CA LEU A 140 3.83 12.70 -2.54
C LEU A 140 2.43 13.10 -2.04
N TYR A 141 1.40 12.88 -2.85
CA TYR A 141 0.03 13.13 -2.42
C TYR A 141 -0.37 12.22 -1.25
N GLY A 142 -0.02 10.93 -1.31
CA GLY A 142 -0.32 9.97 -0.26
C GLY A 142 0.31 10.30 1.09
N ILE A 143 1.56 10.79 1.08
CA ILE A 143 2.26 11.27 2.30
C ILE A 143 1.51 12.47 2.92
N LEU A 144 0.94 13.34 2.09
CA LEU A 144 0.34 14.61 2.53
C LEU A 144 -1.17 14.52 2.85
N ALA A 145 -1.93 13.67 2.16
CA ALA A 145 -3.39 13.73 2.12
C ALA A 145 -4.10 12.97 3.25
N GLY A 146 -3.47 11.97 3.86
CA GLY A 146 -4.02 11.20 4.99
C GLY A 146 -5.27 10.34 4.67
N ASP A 147 -6.07 10.69 3.66
CA ASP A 147 -7.20 9.94 3.13
C ASP A 147 -6.70 8.81 2.21
N THR A 148 -7.05 7.57 2.55
CA THR A 148 -6.64 6.36 1.83
C THR A 148 -7.32 6.20 0.46
N ALA A 149 -8.57 6.63 0.31
CA ALA A 149 -9.32 6.46 -0.94
C ALA A 149 -8.88 7.48 -1.99
N GLU A 150 -8.82 8.77 -1.62
CA GLU A 150 -8.31 9.82 -2.51
C GLU A 150 -6.85 9.58 -2.89
N ARG A 151 -6.02 9.07 -1.97
CA ARG A 151 -4.65 8.65 -2.26
C ARG A 151 -4.60 7.54 -3.29
N THR A 152 -5.35 6.46 -3.10
CA THR A 152 -5.35 5.31 -4.03
C THR A 152 -5.76 5.75 -5.43
N ALA A 153 -6.83 6.53 -5.56
CA ALA A 153 -7.27 7.06 -6.85
C ALA A 153 -6.22 7.99 -7.49
N PHE A 154 -5.54 8.81 -6.68
CA PHE A 154 -4.46 9.67 -7.16
C PHE A 154 -3.28 8.84 -7.70
N GLU A 155 -2.80 7.88 -6.91
CA GLU A 155 -1.67 7.00 -7.24
C GLU A 155 -1.96 6.19 -8.50
N HIS A 156 -3.14 5.56 -8.58
CA HIS A 156 -3.57 4.80 -9.74
C HIS A 156 -3.58 5.65 -11.01
N ARG A 157 -4.08 6.89 -10.95
CA ARG A 157 -4.12 7.78 -12.11
C ARG A 157 -2.72 8.15 -12.62
N VAL A 158 -1.80 8.48 -11.72
CA VAL A 158 -0.43 8.83 -12.08
C VAL A 158 0.31 7.60 -12.62
N TRP A 159 0.21 6.46 -11.93
CA TRP A 159 0.82 5.21 -12.36
C TRP A 159 0.31 4.74 -13.72
N LYS A 160 -1.01 4.78 -13.95
CA LYS A 160 -1.63 4.47 -15.24
C LYS A 160 -1.09 5.35 -16.36
N LYS A 161 -0.99 6.67 -16.12
CA LYS A 161 -0.43 7.60 -17.10
C LYS A 161 1.04 7.26 -17.40
N HIS A 162 1.83 6.98 -16.37
CA HIS A 162 3.24 6.60 -16.51
C HIS A 162 3.40 5.33 -17.35
N ARG A 163 2.64 4.27 -17.04
CA ARG A 163 2.64 3.02 -17.79
C ARG A 163 2.22 3.21 -19.25
N ALA A 164 1.19 4.03 -19.52
CA ALA A 164 0.77 4.30 -20.90
C ALA A 164 1.89 4.94 -21.73
N MET A 165 2.61 5.91 -21.16
CA MET A 165 3.78 6.53 -21.83
C MET A 165 4.90 5.51 -22.08
N ILE A 166 5.17 4.62 -21.13
CA ILE A 166 6.15 3.54 -21.30
C ILE A 166 5.71 2.60 -22.43
N VAL A 167 4.46 2.12 -22.44
CA VAL A 167 3.99 1.21 -23.49
C VAL A 167 4.13 1.81 -24.89
N GLU A 168 3.80 3.09 -25.05
CA GLU A 168 3.99 3.80 -26.32
C GLU A 168 5.47 3.89 -26.71
N SER A 169 6.34 4.22 -25.75
CA SER A 169 7.79 4.31 -25.95
C SER A 169 8.41 2.96 -26.31
N VAL A 170 8.06 1.89 -25.58
CA VAL A 170 8.56 0.53 -25.77
C VAL A 170 8.22 0.02 -27.15
N LYS A 171 7.02 0.30 -27.65
CA LYS A 171 6.63 -0.08 -29.02
C LYS A 171 7.55 0.56 -30.06
N ALA A 172 7.79 1.86 -29.93
CA ALA A 172 8.67 2.59 -30.85
C ALA A 172 10.14 2.16 -30.74
N GLU A 173 10.66 1.96 -29.52
CA GLU A 173 12.02 1.49 -29.27
C GLU A 173 12.23 0.07 -29.80
N THR A 174 11.29 -0.84 -29.56
CA THR A 174 11.39 -2.24 -30.00
C THR A 174 11.55 -2.32 -31.53
N GLU A 175 10.74 -1.57 -32.28
CA GLU A 175 10.82 -1.52 -33.74
C GLU A 175 12.17 -0.95 -34.23
N GLY A 176 12.70 0.09 -33.55
CA GLY A 176 13.97 0.72 -33.91
C GLY A 176 15.21 -0.10 -33.51
N MET A 177 15.14 -0.85 -32.41
CA MET A 177 16.30 -1.50 -31.78
C MET A 177 16.42 -3.00 -32.10
N GLN A 178 15.46 -3.57 -32.83
CA GLN A 178 15.44 -5.00 -33.19
C GLN A 178 16.75 -5.47 -33.85
N SER A 179 17.34 -4.66 -34.73
CA SER A 179 18.57 -5.00 -35.45
C SER A 179 19.80 -5.05 -34.52
N LEU A 180 19.96 -4.03 -33.68
CA LEU A 180 21.00 -3.97 -32.65
C LEU A 180 20.85 -5.13 -31.66
N PHE A 181 19.62 -5.42 -31.23
CA PHE A 181 19.34 -6.56 -30.36
C PHE A 181 19.79 -7.87 -31.00
N GLN A 182 19.45 -8.14 -32.26
CA GLN A 182 19.89 -9.36 -32.96
C GLN A 182 21.42 -9.46 -33.06
N GLU A 183 22.11 -8.34 -33.31
CA GLU A 183 23.56 -8.28 -33.37
C GLU A 183 24.22 -8.65 -32.03
N VAL A 184 23.74 -8.07 -30.92
CA VAL A 184 24.21 -8.41 -29.56
C VAL A 184 23.83 -9.85 -29.21
N TRP A 185 22.60 -10.26 -29.52
CA TRP A 185 22.07 -11.58 -29.23
C TRP A 185 22.89 -12.68 -29.90
N GLU A 186 23.35 -12.50 -31.14
CA GLU A 186 24.18 -13.49 -31.83
C GLU A 186 25.60 -13.61 -31.25
N ARG A 187 26.13 -12.54 -30.65
CA ARG A 187 27.44 -12.53 -29.99
C ARG A 187 27.43 -13.13 -28.59
N ARG A 188 26.25 -13.30 -27.98
CA ARG A 188 26.11 -13.84 -26.62
C ARG A 188 26.82 -15.19 -26.49
N SER A 189 27.26 -15.52 -25.28
CA SER A 189 27.86 -16.83 -25.03
C SER A 189 26.87 -17.95 -25.37
N LYS A 190 27.34 -18.94 -26.14
CA LYS A 190 26.57 -20.16 -26.50
C LYS A 190 27.10 -21.39 -25.78
N GLU A 191 27.96 -21.20 -24.77
CA GLU A 191 28.58 -22.30 -24.03
C GLU A 191 27.54 -23.10 -23.25
N ALA A 192 27.44 -24.41 -23.49
CA ALA A 192 26.44 -25.25 -22.84
C ALA A 192 26.69 -25.45 -21.33
N ALA A 193 27.92 -25.24 -20.87
CA ALA A 193 28.29 -25.35 -19.45
C ALA A 193 27.77 -24.17 -18.61
N ARG A 194 27.39 -23.05 -19.24
CA ARG A 194 26.79 -21.89 -18.56
C ARG A 194 25.27 -22.00 -18.58
N PRO A 195 24.57 -21.78 -17.46
CA PRO A 195 23.11 -21.75 -17.43
C PRO A 195 22.53 -20.73 -18.43
N ILE A 196 21.31 -21.00 -18.93
CA ILE A 196 20.61 -20.10 -19.87
C ILE A 196 20.51 -18.68 -19.27
N ALA A 197 20.11 -18.56 -18.01
CA ALA A 197 19.97 -17.27 -17.31
C ALA A 197 21.26 -16.43 -17.29
N VAL A 198 22.43 -17.05 -17.15
CA VAL A 198 23.72 -16.33 -17.19
C VAL A 198 23.98 -15.80 -18.58
N ARG A 199 23.84 -16.65 -19.61
CA ARG A 199 24.14 -16.29 -21.01
C ARG A 199 23.20 -15.21 -21.54
N GLU A 200 21.91 -15.35 -21.25
CA GLU A 200 20.91 -14.38 -21.66
C GLU A 200 21.02 -13.10 -20.83
N GLY A 201 21.32 -13.19 -19.54
CA GLY A 201 21.65 -12.05 -18.67
C GLY A 201 22.78 -11.20 -19.21
N GLU A 202 23.94 -11.79 -19.48
CA GLU A 202 25.09 -11.10 -20.08
C GLU A 202 24.71 -10.41 -21.40
N GLY A 203 23.93 -11.09 -22.25
CA GLY A 203 23.45 -10.53 -23.52
C GLY A 203 22.52 -9.31 -23.33
N ILE A 204 21.60 -9.37 -22.36
CA ILE A 204 20.69 -8.26 -22.06
C ILE A 204 21.41 -7.10 -21.40
N THR A 205 22.31 -7.35 -20.45
CA THR A 205 23.16 -6.31 -19.84
C THR A 205 23.96 -5.58 -20.92
N GLN A 206 24.58 -6.30 -21.85
CA GLN A 206 25.31 -5.69 -22.96
C GLN A 206 24.39 -4.88 -23.88
N PHE A 207 23.23 -5.45 -24.26
CA PHE A 207 22.26 -4.75 -25.11
C PHE A 207 21.79 -3.44 -24.48
N LEU A 208 21.42 -3.45 -23.20
CA LEU A 208 20.97 -2.27 -22.47
C LEU A 208 22.07 -1.21 -22.39
N ARG A 209 23.34 -1.59 -22.16
CA ARG A 209 24.48 -0.64 -22.18
C ARG A 209 24.74 -0.05 -23.56
N ASP A 210 24.66 -0.86 -24.62
CA ASP A 210 24.93 -0.41 -26.00
C ASP A 210 23.83 0.50 -26.55
N SER A 211 22.59 0.31 -26.11
CA SER A 211 21.40 0.96 -26.67
C SER A 211 20.80 2.05 -25.78
N ASN A 212 21.06 2.01 -24.47
CA ASN A 212 20.33 2.77 -23.46
C ASN A 212 18.80 2.57 -23.56
N ALA A 213 18.37 1.37 -23.97
CA ALA A 213 16.97 0.98 -24.08
C ALA A 213 16.30 0.83 -22.70
N GLN A 214 14.97 0.85 -22.70
CA GLN A 214 14.20 0.63 -21.47
C GLN A 214 14.19 -0.84 -21.05
N GLU A 215 14.02 -1.08 -19.74
CA GLU A 215 13.87 -2.43 -19.15
C GLU A 215 12.78 -3.23 -19.88
N GLU A 216 11.64 -2.59 -20.12
CA GLU A 216 10.49 -3.19 -20.80
C GLU A 216 10.77 -3.50 -22.27
N THR A 217 11.56 -2.67 -22.96
CA THR A 217 12.01 -2.92 -24.33
C THR A 217 12.88 -4.17 -24.38
N ALA A 218 13.84 -4.30 -23.46
CA ALA A 218 14.67 -5.49 -23.35
C ALA A 218 13.84 -6.74 -23.02
N ALA A 219 12.89 -6.66 -22.08
CA ALA A 219 12.00 -7.77 -21.75
C ALA A 219 11.12 -8.20 -22.94
N GLN A 220 10.60 -7.24 -23.71
CA GLN A 220 9.77 -7.49 -24.89
C GLN A 220 10.57 -8.17 -26.01
N LEU A 221 11.78 -7.71 -26.29
CA LEU A 221 12.69 -8.33 -27.27
C LEU A 221 13.10 -9.74 -26.84
N LEU A 222 13.46 -9.90 -25.56
CA LEU A 222 13.84 -11.18 -24.99
C LEU A 222 12.70 -12.21 -25.04
N MET A 223 11.45 -11.80 -24.82
CA MET A 223 10.28 -12.68 -24.89
C MET A 223 10.19 -13.45 -26.22
N GLY A 224 10.55 -12.80 -27.34
CA GLY A 224 10.58 -13.39 -28.67
C GLY A 224 11.82 -14.23 -28.98
N ALA A 225 12.90 -14.09 -28.20
CA ALA A 225 14.23 -14.60 -28.55
C ALA A 225 14.82 -15.61 -27.56
N THR A 226 14.31 -15.65 -26.32
CA THR A 226 14.83 -16.52 -25.25
C THR A 226 14.64 -18.00 -25.57
N ASP A 227 15.68 -18.78 -25.23
CA ASP A 227 15.72 -20.25 -25.32
C ASP A 227 15.11 -20.91 -24.07
N TYR A 228 14.63 -20.12 -23.10
CA TYR A 228 14.07 -20.60 -21.85
C TYR A 228 12.67 -21.23 -22.04
N GLU A 229 12.58 -22.52 -21.72
CA GLU A 229 11.35 -23.34 -21.74
C GLU A 229 10.88 -23.75 -20.32
N GLY A 230 11.38 -23.07 -19.28
CA GLY A 230 11.03 -23.38 -17.89
C GLY A 230 9.61 -22.95 -17.51
N ARG A 231 9.34 -22.88 -16.19
CA ARG A 231 7.97 -22.80 -15.65
C ARG A 231 7.17 -21.60 -16.13
N ASP A 232 7.78 -20.42 -16.20
CA ASP A 232 7.10 -19.21 -16.62
C ASP A 232 8.02 -18.29 -17.41
N LYS A 233 7.80 -18.26 -18.72
CA LYS A 233 8.59 -17.45 -19.66
C LYS A 233 8.48 -15.95 -19.38
N GLU A 234 7.34 -15.46 -18.93
CA GLU A 234 7.13 -14.03 -18.70
C GLU A 234 7.81 -13.56 -17.41
N ALA A 235 7.65 -14.33 -16.32
CA ALA A 235 8.38 -14.08 -15.08
C ALA A 235 9.90 -14.17 -15.33
N TYR A 236 10.34 -15.11 -16.17
CA TYR A 236 11.74 -15.22 -16.57
C TYR A 236 12.26 -13.95 -17.24
N VAL A 237 11.62 -13.48 -18.32
CA VAL A 237 12.15 -12.31 -19.05
C VAL A 237 12.12 -11.03 -18.24
N ARG A 238 11.07 -10.83 -17.41
CA ARG A 238 11.01 -9.68 -16.49
C ARG A 238 12.13 -9.75 -15.46
N LYS A 239 12.45 -10.96 -14.95
CA LYS A 239 13.53 -11.16 -13.98
C LYS A 239 14.91 -10.92 -14.59
N ILE A 240 15.17 -11.41 -15.81
CA ILE A 240 16.42 -11.16 -16.53
C ILE A 240 16.61 -9.66 -16.80
N ALA A 241 15.60 -8.98 -17.34
CA ALA A 241 15.67 -7.54 -17.61
C ALA A 241 15.90 -6.72 -16.34
N SER A 242 15.17 -7.04 -15.27
CA SER A 242 15.35 -6.41 -13.95
C SER A 242 16.76 -6.64 -13.38
N ALA A 243 17.31 -7.85 -13.50
CA ALA A 243 18.67 -8.15 -13.05
C ALA A 243 19.73 -7.38 -13.86
N ALA A 244 19.57 -7.30 -15.18
CA ALA A 244 20.47 -6.54 -16.05
C ALA A 244 20.46 -5.03 -15.74
N VAL A 245 19.28 -4.45 -15.46
CA VAL A 245 19.15 -3.06 -15.00
C VAL A 245 19.88 -2.85 -13.67
N ARG A 246 19.74 -3.77 -12.70
CA ARG A 246 20.52 -3.71 -11.44
C ARG A 246 22.02 -3.81 -11.69
N GLU A 247 22.45 -4.70 -12.58
CA GLU A 247 23.87 -4.86 -12.90
C GLU A 247 24.44 -3.56 -13.50
N ILE A 248 23.69 -2.90 -14.38
CA ILE A 248 24.07 -1.60 -14.96
C ILE A 248 24.20 -0.52 -13.89
N SER A 249 23.26 -0.44 -12.93
CA SER A 249 23.34 0.55 -11.85
C SER A 249 24.60 0.37 -10.98
N VAL A 250 25.05 -0.87 -10.79
CA VAL A 250 26.32 -1.16 -10.10
C VAL A 250 27.51 -0.65 -10.92
N TYR A 251 27.54 -0.91 -12.24
CA TYR A 251 28.59 -0.37 -13.11
C TYR A 251 28.61 1.16 -13.14
N ASP A 252 27.45 1.81 -13.20
CA ASP A 252 27.36 3.27 -13.15
C ASP A 252 27.92 3.81 -11.82
N GLY A 253 27.68 3.10 -10.71
CA GLY A 253 28.28 3.41 -9.41
C GLY A 253 29.81 3.26 -9.38
N ILE A 254 30.38 2.32 -10.13
CA ILE A 254 31.84 2.18 -10.31
C ILE A 254 32.39 3.35 -11.16
N ASP A 255 31.70 3.67 -12.26
CA ASP A 255 32.08 4.76 -13.16
C ASP A 255 31.99 6.14 -12.50
N ALA A 256 30.99 6.36 -11.63
CA ALA A 256 30.81 7.59 -10.87
C ALA A 256 31.76 7.72 -9.65
N ALA A 257 32.41 6.64 -9.20
CA ALA A 257 33.25 6.66 -8.00
C ALA A 257 34.42 7.66 -8.10
N SER A 258 34.75 8.32 -6.99
CA SER A 258 35.93 9.19 -6.91
C SER A 258 37.23 8.41 -7.21
N PRO A 259 38.24 9.03 -7.85
CA PRO A 259 39.57 8.44 -7.95
C PRO A 259 40.28 8.35 -6.58
N ASP A 260 39.87 9.17 -5.62
CA ASP A 260 40.43 9.18 -4.28
C ASP A 260 39.73 8.13 -3.41
N VAL A 261 40.51 7.21 -2.84
CA VAL A 261 40.02 6.14 -1.96
C VAL A 261 40.04 6.65 -0.53
N GLU A 262 38.86 6.89 0.05
CA GLU A 262 38.72 7.45 1.40
C GLU A 262 38.58 6.36 2.47
N SER A 263 38.22 5.14 2.08
CA SER A 263 38.04 3.99 2.97
C SER A 263 38.60 2.70 2.36
N ASP A 264 39.12 1.81 3.21
CA ASP A 264 39.58 0.48 2.82
C ASP A 264 38.48 -0.35 2.12
N THR A 265 37.21 -0.10 2.43
CA THR A 265 36.06 -0.77 1.77
C THR A 265 35.86 -0.33 0.31
N GLU A 266 36.46 0.78 -0.11
CA GLU A 266 36.36 1.33 -1.47
C GLU A 266 37.46 0.84 -2.40
N VAL A 267 38.53 0.26 -1.83
CA VAL A 267 39.67 -0.28 -2.57
C VAL A 267 39.20 -1.27 -3.65
N TYR A 268 38.28 -2.18 -3.30
CA TYR A 268 37.75 -3.15 -4.24
C TYR A 268 37.04 -2.48 -5.43
N ARG A 269 36.20 -1.47 -5.18
CA ARG A 269 35.52 -0.69 -6.23
C ARG A 269 36.53 0.06 -7.12
N ALA A 270 37.58 0.63 -6.53
CA ALA A 270 38.64 1.30 -7.27
C ALA A 270 39.38 0.32 -8.20
N CYS A 271 39.66 -0.90 -7.73
CA CYS A 271 40.25 -1.95 -8.56
C CYS A 271 39.34 -2.37 -9.72
N LEU A 272 38.03 -2.50 -9.50
CA LEU A 272 37.07 -2.77 -10.59
C LEU A 272 37.12 -1.67 -11.65
N LYS A 273 37.10 -0.40 -11.23
CA LYS A 273 37.20 0.76 -12.12
C LYS A 273 38.49 0.76 -12.95
N ASP A 274 39.62 0.46 -12.30
CA ASP A 274 40.91 0.37 -12.98
C ASP A 274 40.96 -0.81 -13.97
N ALA A 275 40.39 -1.95 -13.60
CA ALA A 275 40.29 -3.11 -14.47
C ALA A 275 39.43 -2.83 -15.72
N MET A 276 38.28 -2.16 -15.57
CA MET A 276 37.43 -1.74 -16.70
C MET A 276 38.21 -0.85 -17.67
N ARG A 277 38.94 0.13 -17.15
CA ARG A 277 39.80 1.03 -17.95
C ARG A 277 40.93 0.29 -18.66
N THR A 278 41.60 -0.61 -17.95
CA THR A 278 42.76 -1.36 -18.47
C THR A 278 42.35 -2.37 -19.54
N LEU A 279 41.25 -3.10 -19.31
CA LEU A 279 40.71 -4.08 -20.25
C LEU A 279 39.94 -3.42 -21.40
N ARG A 280 39.62 -2.12 -21.28
CA ARG A 280 38.79 -1.36 -22.23
C ARG A 280 37.44 -2.06 -22.47
N ARG A 281 36.80 -2.43 -21.37
CA ARG A 281 35.51 -3.11 -21.36
C ARG A 281 34.55 -2.39 -20.44
N ASP A 282 33.31 -2.33 -20.88
CA ASP A 282 32.21 -1.74 -20.11
C ASP A 282 31.61 -2.73 -19.11
N THR A 283 31.94 -4.02 -19.23
CA THR A 283 31.57 -5.10 -18.31
C THR A 283 32.76 -5.99 -18.00
N LEU A 284 32.81 -6.55 -16.79
CA LEU A 284 33.88 -7.42 -16.34
C LEU A 284 33.43 -8.89 -16.30
N PRO A 285 34.24 -9.83 -16.81
CA PRO A 285 33.98 -11.25 -16.64
C PRO A 285 34.32 -11.71 -15.22
N TYR A 286 33.78 -12.86 -14.80
CA TYR A 286 34.03 -13.47 -13.49
C TYR A 286 35.53 -13.55 -13.15
N GLU A 287 36.36 -13.97 -14.11
CA GLU A 287 37.79 -14.16 -13.91
C GLU A 287 38.51 -12.87 -13.57
N ALA A 288 38.04 -11.72 -14.07
CA ALA A 288 38.64 -10.42 -13.76
C ALA A 288 38.39 -10.05 -12.30
N GLU A 289 37.15 -10.21 -11.81
CA GLU A 289 36.84 -9.95 -10.40
C GLU A 289 37.54 -10.95 -9.48
N ALA A 290 37.58 -12.25 -9.84
CA ALA A 290 38.29 -13.26 -9.06
C ALA A 290 39.79 -12.95 -8.94
N GLN A 291 40.42 -12.44 -10.01
CA GLN A 291 41.82 -11.99 -9.98
C GLN A 291 42.02 -10.78 -9.06
N ILE A 292 41.11 -9.81 -9.10
CA ILE A 292 41.15 -8.64 -8.20
C ILE A 292 41.06 -9.09 -6.75
N VAL A 293 40.08 -9.94 -6.41
CA VAL A 293 39.90 -10.46 -5.05
C VAL A 293 41.12 -11.25 -4.59
N GLY A 294 41.70 -12.09 -5.47
CA GLY A 294 42.93 -12.81 -5.20
C GLY A 294 44.14 -11.91 -4.96
N ALA A 295 44.27 -10.83 -5.74
CA ALA A 295 45.34 -9.84 -5.58
C ALA A 295 45.22 -9.06 -4.27
N LEU A 296 44.01 -8.62 -3.91
CA LEU A 296 43.74 -7.91 -2.66
C LEU A 296 44.03 -8.81 -1.44
N ARG A 297 43.64 -10.08 -1.49
CA ARG A 297 43.97 -11.08 -0.47
C ARG A 297 45.48 -11.28 -0.35
N ALA A 298 46.18 -11.43 -1.48
CA ALA A 298 47.64 -11.58 -1.50
C ALA A 298 48.37 -10.33 -0.97
N ALA A 299 47.77 -9.14 -1.12
CA ALA A 299 48.25 -7.89 -0.55
C ALA A 299 47.98 -7.76 0.97
N GLY A 300 47.30 -8.73 1.58
CA GLY A 300 47.02 -8.76 3.02
C GLY A 300 45.77 -8.01 3.45
N MET A 301 44.82 -7.75 2.53
CA MET A 301 43.53 -7.16 2.89
C MET A 301 42.74 -8.11 3.78
N ASP A 302 42.13 -7.57 4.83
CA ASP A 302 41.26 -8.31 5.74
C ASP A 302 40.03 -8.89 5.00
N GLU A 303 39.64 -10.11 5.37
CA GLU A 303 38.56 -10.83 4.70
C GLU A 303 37.18 -10.19 4.94
N GLU A 304 36.92 -9.65 6.13
CA GLU A 304 35.65 -8.97 6.43
C GLU A 304 35.53 -7.67 5.64
N LEU A 305 36.62 -6.89 5.56
CA LEU A 305 36.68 -5.68 4.74
C LEU A 305 36.50 -5.99 3.25
N LEU A 306 37.15 -7.05 2.75
CA LEU A 306 37.02 -7.50 1.36
C LEU A 306 35.60 -7.96 1.07
N ARG A 307 34.99 -8.75 1.97
CA ARG A 307 33.58 -9.16 1.89
C ARG A 307 32.65 -7.95 1.82
N ALA A 308 32.85 -6.95 2.68
CA ALA A 308 32.07 -5.72 2.67
C ALA A 308 32.24 -4.92 1.36
N GLY A 309 33.48 -4.85 0.84
CA GLY A 309 33.77 -4.24 -0.45
C GLY A 309 33.06 -4.92 -1.62
N ILE A 310 33.09 -6.25 -1.67
CA ILE A 310 32.41 -7.06 -2.70
C ILE A 310 30.89 -6.84 -2.64
N LEU A 311 30.30 -6.98 -1.45
CA LEU A 311 28.86 -6.75 -1.23
C LEU A 311 28.40 -5.36 -1.67
N ARG A 312 29.26 -4.35 -1.58
CA ARG A 312 28.93 -2.96 -1.93
C ARG A 312 29.11 -2.63 -3.41
N ALA A 313 29.90 -3.39 -4.16
CA ALA A 313 30.39 -2.92 -5.46
C ALA A 313 30.51 -3.97 -6.55
N SER A 314 30.36 -5.27 -6.30
CA SER A 314 30.52 -6.30 -7.33
C SER A 314 29.28 -6.39 -8.24
N PRO A 315 29.42 -6.15 -9.56
CA PRO A 315 28.36 -6.37 -10.54
C PRO A 315 27.89 -7.84 -10.60
N LEU A 316 28.78 -8.81 -10.37
CA LEU A 316 28.44 -10.24 -10.41
C LEU A 316 27.36 -10.64 -9.39
N LEU A 317 27.24 -9.89 -8.28
CA LEU A 317 26.18 -10.11 -7.29
C LEU A 317 24.79 -9.72 -7.81
N ALA A 318 24.72 -8.79 -8.77
CA ALA A 318 23.48 -8.36 -9.42
C ALA A 318 23.18 -9.12 -10.73
N ALA A 319 24.20 -9.77 -11.30
CA ALA A 319 24.12 -10.46 -12.59
C ALA A 319 23.11 -11.62 -12.59
N ALA A 320 22.40 -11.77 -13.71
CA ALA A 320 21.38 -12.80 -13.83
C ALA A 320 21.98 -14.22 -13.84
N GLY A 321 21.23 -15.19 -13.33
CA GLY A 321 21.65 -16.60 -13.28
C GLY A 321 22.71 -16.93 -12.23
N ARG A 322 23.14 -15.96 -11.42
CA ARG A 322 24.04 -16.17 -10.28
C ARG A 322 23.28 -16.11 -8.96
N ASP A 323 23.77 -16.85 -7.97
CA ASP A 323 23.30 -16.75 -6.59
C ASP A 323 24.24 -15.83 -5.82
N THR A 324 23.70 -14.82 -5.15
CA THR A 324 24.49 -13.77 -4.50
C THR A 324 25.43 -14.33 -3.44
N ASP A 325 24.91 -15.20 -2.55
CA ASP A 325 25.69 -15.78 -1.46
C ASP A 325 26.76 -16.72 -1.98
N LYS A 326 26.42 -17.57 -2.97
CA LYS A 326 27.43 -18.43 -3.62
C LYS A 326 28.47 -17.65 -4.39
N THR A 327 28.09 -16.58 -5.07
CA THR A 327 29.02 -15.73 -5.84
C THR A 327 30.02 -15.07 -4.90
N LEU A 328 29.54 -14.50 -3.80
CA LEU A 328 30.41 -13.93 -2.76
C LEU A 328 31.35 -14.99 -2.19
N ALA A 329 30.83 -16.17 -1.84
CA ALA A 329 31.63 -17.27 -1.32
C ALA A 329 32.68 -17.76 -2.33
N ALA A 330 32.31 -17.90 -3.60
CA ALA A 330 33.20 -18.35 -4.67
C ALA A 330 34.35 -17.37 -4.92
N LEU A 331 34.07 -16.06 -4.96
CA LEU A 331 35.09 -15.02 -5.08
C LEU A 331 36.05 -15.04 -3.87
N LEU A 332 35.51 -15.13 -2.65
CA LEU A 332 36.31 -15.20 -1.41
C LEU A 332 37.11 -16.50 -1.27
N ALA A 333 36.64 -17.61 -1.82
CA ALA A 333 37.39 -18.87 -1.81
C ALA A 333 38.38 -18.97 -2.99
N GLY A 334 38.20 -18.18 -4.06
CA GLY A 334 38.97 -18.32 -5.30
C GLY A 334 38.51 -19.51 -6.14
N GLU A 335 37.24 -19.88 -6.02
CA GLU A 335 36.61 -20.99 -6.75
C GLU A 335 36.29 -20.56 -8.19
N PRO A 336 36.11 -21.53 -9.12
CA PRO A 336 35.80 -21.21 -10.49
C PRO A 336 34.36 -20.68 -10.63
N GLU A 337 34.08 -20.07 -11.78
CA GLU A 337 32.80 -19.41 -12.08
C GLU A 337 31.58 -20.29 -11.78
N GLN A 338 31.66 -21.60 -12.05
CA GLN A 338 30.55 -22.54 -11.89
C GLN A 338 30.05 -22.61 -10.44
N ALA A 339 30.91 -22.34 -9.44
CA ALA A 339 30.52 -22.32 -8.03
C ALA A 339 29.56 -21.16 -7.69
N SER A 340 29.48 -20.13 -8.53
CA SER A 340 28.62 -18.96 -8.34
C SER A 340 27.22 -19.10 -8.94
N PHE A 341 27.00 -20.11 -9.78
CA PHE A 341 25.75 -20.26 -10.52
C PHE A 341 24.57 -20.56 -9.60
N PHE A 342 23.42 -20.05 -10.01
CA PHE A 342 22.17 -20.31 -9.32
C PHE A 342 21.72 -21.74 -9.59
N ASP A 343 21.79 -22.59 -8.56
CA ASP A 343 21.24 -23.94 -8.57
C ASP A 343 19.83 -23.88 -7.96
N GLY A 344 18.86 -23.46 -8.76
CA GLY A 344 17.46 -23.35 -8.33
C GLY A 344 16.80 -24.70 -8.04
N ASP A 345 15.59 -24.65 -7.47
CA ASP A 345 14.76 -25.84 -7.30
C ASP A 345 14.48 -26.46 -8.68
N TYR A 346 14.89 -27.72 -8.85
CA TYR A 346 14.81 -28.46 -10.12
C TYR A 346 15.56 -27.80 -11.29
N GLY A 347 16.56 -26.95 -11.02
CA GLY A 347 17.38 -26.31 -12.04
C GLY A 347 16.72 -25.13 -12.76
N ASP A 348 15.61 -24.60 -12.23
CA ASP A 348 14.92 -23.45 -12.81
C ASP A 348 15.36 -22.13 -12.17
N TYR A 349 15.63 -21.11 -12.99
CA TYR A 349 15.97 -19.76 -12.53
C TYR A 349 14.75 -19.01 -11.98
N VAL A 350 13.53 -19.32 -12.43
CA VAL A 350 12.28 -18.71 -11.94
C VAL A 350 11.77 -19.50 -10.74
N LYS A 351 11.63 -18.82 -9.59
CA LYS A 351 11.03 -19.39 -8.37
C LYS A 351 9.51 -19.22 -8.41
N PHE A 352 8.78 -20.06 -7.68
CA PHE A 352 7.33 -19.86 -7.50
C PHE A 352 7.00 -18.53 -6.83
N ALA A 353 7.89 -18.00 -5.99
CA ALA A 353 7.80 -16.65 -5.45
C ALA A 353 7.78 -15.56 -6.53
N ASP A 354 8.58 -15.73 -7.58
CA ASP A 354 8.65 -14.76 -8.69
C ASP A 354 7.35 -14.80 -9.50
N ILE A 355 6.80 -16.00 -9.72
CA ILE A 355 5.49 -16.19 -10.39
C ILE A 355 4.37 -15.57 -9.56
N TYR A 356 4.31 -15.86 -8.26
CA TYR A 356 3.32 -15.29 -7.34
C TYR A 356 3.36 -13.75 -7.36
N GLN A 357 4.55 -13.15 -7.25
CA GLN A 357 4.70 -11.69 -7.29
C GLN A 357 4.27 -11.10 -8.63
N ARG A 358 4.60 -11.76 -9.75
CA ARG A 358 4.12 -11.37 -11.07
C ARG A 358 2.59 -11.36 -11.12
N LEU A 359 1.94 -12.45 -10.70
CA LEU A 359 0.47 -12.56 -10.69
C LEU A 359 -0.19 -11.44 -9.89
N ILE A 360 0.29 -11.20 -8.68
CA ILE A 360 -0.21 -10.10 -7.82
C ILE A 360 -0.05 -8.74 -8.51
N THR A 361 1.10 -8.49 -9.14
CA THR A 361 1.38 -7.25 -9.85
C THR A 361 0.47 -7.08 -11.06
N ASP A 362 0.27 -8.15 -11.83
CA ASP A 362 -0.57 -8.13 -13.03
C ASP A 362 -2.05 -7.92 -12.67
N TYR A 363 -2.55 -8.53 -11.58
CA TYR A 363 -3.90 -8.27 -11.08
C TYR A 363 -4.10 -6.80 -10.68
N ASP A 364 -3.13 -6.23 -9.97
CA ASP A 364 -3.22 -4.85 -9.52
C ASP A 364 -3.11 -3.86 -10.70
N ASP A 365 -2.18 -4.10 -11.62
CA ASP A 365 -2.07 -3.32 -12.85
C ASP A 365 -3.36 -3.41 -13.71
N ALA A 366 -4.02 -4.57 -13.76
CA ALA A 366 -5.31 -4.75 -14.43
C ALA A 366 -6.45 -3.95 -13.77
N LEU A 367 -6.49 -3.87 -12.42
CA LEU A 367 -7.44 -3.03 -11.70
C LEU A 367 -7.22 -1.54 -11.98
N ILE A 368 -5.96 -1.10 -12.00
CA ILE A 368 -5.56 0.26 -12.34
C ILE A 368 -6.00 0.60 -13.78
N ASP A 369 -5.82 -0.34 -14.71
CA ASP A 369 -6.22 -0.18 -16.10
C ASP A 369 -7.75 -0.15 -16.27
N ALA A 370 -8.49 -0.92 -15.46
CA ALA A 370 -9.95 -0.88 -15.39
C ALA A 370 -10.49 0.39 -14.71
N GLY A 371 -9.66 1.13 -13.96
CA GLY A 371 -10.07 2.31 -13.20
C GLY A 371 -10.84 1.97 -11.93
N ALA A 372 -10.52 0.84 -11.29
CA ALA A 372 -11.11 0.46 -10.01
C ALA A 372 -10.72 1.44 -8.88
N ASP A 373 -11.66 1.69 -7.98
CA ASP A 373 -11.48 2.59 -6.83
C ASP A 373 -10.56 2.01 -5.74
N SER A 374 -10.27 0.72 -5.82
CA SER A 374 -9.44 -0.02 -4.86
C SER A 374 -8.50 -0.99 -5.58
N GLY A 375 -7.25 -1.07 -5.13
CA GLY A 375 -6.25 -2.03 -5.62
C GLY A 375 -6.27 -3.37 -4.89
N VAL A 376 -5.34 -4.24 -5.23
CA VAL A 376 -5.18 -5.59 -4.65
C VAL A 376 -5.01 -5.55 -3.12
N ALA A 377 -4.39 -4.50 -2.59
CA ALA A 377 -4.19 -4.35 -1.15
C ALA A 377 -5.51 -4.25 -0.36
N ALA A 378 -6.58 -3.72 -0.96
CA ALA A 378 -7.87 -3.56 -0.31
C ALA A 378 -8.62 -4.89 -0.12
N ASP A 379 -8.44 -5.84 -1.05
CA ASP A 379 -9.00 -7.19 -0.97
C ASP A 379 -7.91 -8.24 -1.16
N ARG A 380 -6.88 -8.16 -0.31
CA ARG A 380 -5.68 -8.99 -0.44
C ARG A 380 -5.99 -10.48 -0.37
N ARG A 381 -7.00 -10.86 0.42
CA ARG A 381 -7.44 -12.24 0.57
C ARG A 381 -7.95 -12.81 -0.74
N HIS A 382 -8.83 -12.11 -1.45
CA HIS A 382 -9.36 -12.56 -2.73
C HIS A 382 -8.24 -12.82 -3.75
N TYR A 383 -7.32 -11.87 -3.91
CA TYR A 383 -6.20 -12.03 -4.85
C TYR A 383 -5.18 -13.09 -4.41
N ASN A 384 -5.03 -13.33 -3.11
CA ASN A 384 -4.26 -14.47 -2.61
C ASN A 384 -4.89 -15.80 -3.02
N VAL A 385 -6.23 -15.92 -2.96
CA VAL A 385 -6.96 -17.11 -3.43
C VAL A 385 -6.77 -17.29 -4.93
N LEU A 386 -6.90 -16.22 -5.73
CA LEU A 386 -6.68 -16.29 -7.19
C LEU A 386 -5.25 -16.71 -7.55
N ALA A 387 -4.24 -16.11 -6.91
CA ALA A 387 -2.84 -16.45 -7.14
C ALA A 387 -2.53 -17.89 -6.69
N ALA A 388 -3.01 -18.31 -5.52
CA ALA A 388 -2.87 -19.69 -5.03
C ALA A 388 -3.50 -20.69 -5.99
N ARG A 389 -4.70 -20.40 -6.51
CA ARG A 389 -5.37 -21.23 -7.50
C ARG A 389 -4.52 -21.37 -8.76
N GLU A 390 -3.99 -20.29 -9.30
CA GLU A 390 -3.15 -20.37 -10.51
C GLU A 390 -1.87 -21.17 -10.27
N LEU A 391 -1.22 -20.98 -9.12
CA LEU A 391 -0.02 -21.76 -8.75
C LEU A 391 -0.32 -23.26 -8.69
N ILE A 392 -1.40 -23.66 -8.02
CA ILE A 392 -1.77 -25.08 -7.89
C ILE A 392 -2.17 -25.67 -9.25
N THR A 393 -3.01 -24.96 -10.01
CA THR A 393 -3.66 -25.52 -11.21
C THR A 393 -2.78 -25.46 -12.46
N LYS A 394 -2.08 -24.34 -12.69
CA LYS A 394 -1.29 -24.11 -13.90
C LYS A 394 0.17 -24.50 -13.71
N TYR A 395 0.72 -24.29 -12.51
CA TYR A 395 2.14 -24.51 -12.24
C TYR A 395 2.41 -25.75 -11.38
N GLY A 396 1.36 -26.45 -10.92
CA GLY A 396 1.47 -27.71 -10.18
C GLY A 396 2.15 -27.58 -8.81
N VAL A 397 2.10 -26.39 -8.21
CA VAL A 397 2.77 -26.11 -6.92
C VAL A 397 2.07 -26.86 -5.79
N SER A 398 2.85 -27.43 -4.87
CA SER A 398 2.31 -28.09 -3.68
C SER A 398 1.67 -27.07 -2.74
N GLU A 399 0.70 -27.49 -1.94
CA GLU A 399 0.03 -26.57 -1.01
C GLU A 399 0.90 -26.14 0.14
N GLU A 400 1.85 -27.00 0.52
CA GLU A 400 2.92 -26.66 1.44
C GLU A 400 3.72 -25.46 0.93
N GLU A 401 4.18 -25.51 -0.33
CA GLU A 401 4.91 -24.41 -0.95
C GLU A 401 4.03 -23.16 -1.12
N VAL A 402 2.78 -23.28 -1.56
CA VAL A 402 1.87 -22.13 -1.66
C VAL A 402 1.63 -21.49 -0.29
N ARG A 403 1.53 -22.28 0.78
CA ARG A 403 1.40 -21.78 2.15
C ARG A 403 2.62 -20.97 2.58
N GLU A 404 3.83 -21.44 2.26
CA GLU A 404 5.07 -20.71 2.53
C GLU A 404 5.12 -19.38 1.75
N LEU A 405 4.72 -19.40 0.47
CA LEU A 405 4.62 -18.19 -0.34
C LEU A 405 3.62 -17.17 0.22
N LEU A 406 2.45 -17.64 0.67
CA LEU A 406 1.43 -16.78 1.29
C LEU A 406 1.90 -16.19 2.63
N LEU A 407 2.69 -16.94 3.41
CA LEU A 407 3.28 -16.42 4.65
C LEU A 407 4.29 -15.31 4.37
N GLU A 408 5.16 -15.50 3.38
CA GLU A 408 6.23 -14.53 3.08
C GLU A 408 5.72 -13.33 2.26
N PHE A 409 4.89 -13.56 1.26
CA PHE A 409 4.49 -12.56 0.27
C PHE A 409 2.99 -12.25 0.25
N GLY A 410 2.18 -12.98 1.02
CA GLY A 410 0.71 -12.83 1.03
C GLY A 410 0.21 -11.50 1.57
N GLY A 411 1.05 -10.68 2.20
CA GLY A 411 0.62 -9.41 2.81
C GLY A 411 -0.34 -9.63 3.98
N ILE A 412 -0.33 -10.81 4.59
CA ILE A 412 -1.24 -11.20 5.68
C ILE A 412 -0.75 -10.54 6.98
N PRO A 413 -1.59 -9.78 7.70
CA PRO A 413 -1.25 -9.21 9.00
C PRO A 413 -0.83 -10.26 10.02
N ASP A 414 0.11 -9.96 10.93
CA ASP A 414 0.64 -10.94 11.88
C ASP A 414 -0.42 -11.67 12.72
N HIS A 415 -1.50 -10.98 13.07
CA HIS A 415 -2.60 -11.54 13.85
C HIS A 415 -3.51 -12.49 13.05
N GLU A 416 -3.44 -12.45 11.71
CA GLU A 416 -4.18 -13.30 10.77
C GLU A 416 -3.32 -14.42 10.19
N ARG A 417 -2.00 -14.46 10.49
CA ARG A 417 -1.06 -15.51 10.05
C ARG A 417 -1.27 -16.83 10.81
N THR A 418 -2.49 -17.34 10.83
CA THR A 418 -2.83 -18.63 11.42
C THR A 418 -2.86 -19.73 10.35
N GLN A 419 -2.58 -20.97 10.75
CA GLN A 419 -2.69 -22.11 9.83
C GLN A 419 -4.12 -22.28 9.30
N GLU A 420 -5.12 -22.01 10.15
CA GLU A 420 -6.54 -22.07 9.77
C GLU A 420 -6.85 -21.08 8.64
N TYR A 421 -6.38 -19.84 8.73
CA TYR A 421 -6.60 -18.82 7.71
C TYR A 421 -5.95 -19.20 6.36
N LEU A 422 -4.72 -19.70 6.40
CA LEU A 422 -4.04 -20.16 5.18
C LEU A 422 -4.74 -21.38 4.57
N ASN A 423 -5.21 -22.31 5.40
CA ASN A 423 -5.97 -23.47 4.94
C ASN A 423 -7.32 -23.07 4.34
N GLN A 424 -7.97 -22.01 4.84
CA GLN A 424 -9.17 -21.45 4.20
C GLN A 424 -8.86 -20.89 2.80
N ILE A 425 -7.78 -20.13 2.63
CA ILE A 425 -7.36 -19.63 1.31
C ILE A 425 -7.13 -20.80 0.33
N LEU A 426 -6.43 -21.84 0.79
CA LEU A 426 -6.15 -23.04 -0.02
C LEU A 426 -7.44 -23.83 -0.33
N ALA A 427 -8.36 -23.96 0.62
CA ALA A 427 -9.65 -24.61 0.41
C ALA A 427 -10.50 -23.87 -0.63
N GLU A 428 -10.56 -22.54 -0.57
CA GLU A 428 -11.28 -21.73 -1.56
C GLU A 428 -10.61 -21.79 -2.94
N ALA A 429 -9.28 -21.82 -3.00
CA ALA A 429 -8.55 -22.00 -4.24
C ALA A 429 -8.88 -23.35 -4.91
N ARG A 430 -9.22 -24.39 -4.12
CA ARG A 430 -9.70 -25.69 -4.60
C ARG A 430 -11.20 -25.70 -4.95
N GLU A 431 -12.08 -25.15 -4.13
CA GLU A 431 -13.55 -25.25 -4.35
C GLU A 431 -13.98 -24.63 -5.69
N VAL A 432 -13.33 -23.55 -6.11
CA VAL A 432 -13.59 -22.92 -7.41
C VAL A 432 -13.16 -23.82 -8.59
N GLN A 433 -12.33 -24.83 -8.36
CA GLN A 433 -11.94 -25.87 -9.33
C GLN A 433 -13.08 -26.86 -9.59
N GLU A 434 -13.83 -27.27 -8.56
CA GLU A 434 -14.91 -28.26 -8.71
C GLU A 434 -16.09 -27.71 -9.52
N VAL A 435 -16.33 -26.40 -9.45
CA VAL A 435 -17.39 -25.72 -10.24
C VAL A 435 -17.03 -25.65 -11.74
N SER A 436 -15.75 -25.51 -12.10
CA SER A 436 -15.33 -25.45 -13.52
C SER A 436 -15.18 -26.83 -14.17
N VAL A 437 -14.85 -27.87 -13.40
CA VAL A 437 -14.73 -29.25 -13.94
C VAL A 437 -16.11 -29.87 -14.23
N GLY A 438 -17.18 -29.39 -13.60
CA GLY A 438 -18.56 -29.84 -13.87
C GLY A 438 -19.16 -29.39 -15.21
N SER A 439 -18.46 -28.58 -16.02
CA SER A 439 -19.01 -27.97 -17.24
C SER A 439 -18.14 -28.12 -18.50
N ALA A 440 -17.04 -28.88 -18.47
CA ALA A 440 -16.21 -29.13 -19.65
C ALA A 440 -16.19 -30.61 -20.04
N SER A 441 -17.17 -31.02 -20.85
CA SER A 441 -17.04 -32.15 -21.76
C SER A 441 -17.26 -31.64 -23.19
N GLU A 442 -16.28 -31.91 -24.04
CA GLU A 442 -16.19 -31.62 -25.49
C GLU A 442 -15.95 -30.14 -25.89
N VAL A 443 -14.74 -29.83 -26.38
CA VAL A 443 -14.39 -29.67 -27.82
C VAL A 443 -12.96 -29.09 -27.97
N SER A 444 -12.30 -29.55 -29.03
CA SER A 444 -10.90 -29.44 -29.45
C SER A 444 -10.22 -28.06 -29.54
N GLN A 445 -8.88 -28.13 -29.52
CA GLN A 445 -7.88 -27.11 -29.82
C GLN A 445 -8.14 -26.34 -31.13
N THR A 446 -8.02 -25.01 -31.09
CA THR A 446 -7.45 -24.14 -32.16
C THR A 446 -7.15 -22.75 -31.59
N ASP A 447 -6.10 -22.11 -32.12
CA ASP A 447 -5.55 -20.81 -31.72
C ASP A 447 -6.58 -19.68 -31.55
N ALA A 448 -6.58 -19.02 -30.39
CA ALA A 448 -7.10 -17.67 -30.19
C ALA A 448 -6.55 -17.04 -28.89
N ALA A 449 -6.20 -15.75 -28.96
CA ALA A 449 -5.74 -14.91 -27.86
C ALA A 449 -6.68 -14.98 -26.63
N PRO A 450 -6.15 -14.85 -25.38
CA PRO A 450 -6.99 -14.90 -24.20
C PRO A 450 -7.82 -13.62 -24.10
N VAL A 451 -9.08 -13.72 -24.51
CA VAL A 451 -10.12 -12.74 -24.18
C VAL A 451 -10.47 -12.97 -22.71
N TRP A 452 -10.07 -12.02 -21.88
CA TRP A 452 -10.41 -11.99 -20.45
C TRP A 452 -11.92 -12.02 -20.26
N GLU A 453 -12.40 -12.96 -19.45
CA GLU A 453 -13.79 -13.07 -19.08
C GLU A 453 -14.17 -11.82 -18.27
N GLY A 454 -14.99 -10.99 -18.91
CA GLY A 454 -15.27 -9.64 -18.48
C GLY A 454 -15.90 -9.57 -17.10
N VAL A 455 -15.43 -8.57 -16.35
CA VAL A 455 -16.17 -7.85 -15.30
C VAL A 455 -17.67 -7.90 -15.59
N ARG A 456 -18.41 -8.72 -14.83
CA ARG A 456 -19.87 -8.60 -14.80
C ARG A 456 -20.22 -7.29 -14.13
N ARG A 457 -20.47 -6.28 -14.96
CA ARG A 457 -21.26 -5.11 -14.59
C ARG A 457 -22.64 -5.59 -14.15
N THR A 458 -23.00 -5.40 -12.89
CA THR A 458 -24.40 -5.30 -12.48
C THR A 458 -24.90 -3.93 -12.90
N GLN A 459 -25.55 -3.87 -14.07
CA GLN A 459 -26.36 -2.73 -14.49
C GLN A 459 -27.83 -3.09 -14.29
N GLY A 460 -28.55 -2.22 -13.57
CA GLY A 460 -30.00 -2.21 -13.36
C GLY A 460 -30.28 -1.43 -12.08
N ASP A 461 -30.90 -0.26 -12.05
CA ASP A 461 -31.82 0.32 -13.01
C ASP A 461 -31.82 1.85 -12.90
N ALA A 462 -31.65 2.54 -14.04
CA ALA A 462 -31.86 3.98 -14.15
C ALA A 462 -33.28 4.20 -14.68
N VAL A 463 -34.24 4.49 -13.79
CA VAL A 463 -35.60 4.85 -14.19
C VAL A 463 -35.65 6.32 -14.60
N ARG A 464 -36.00 6.51 -15.87
CA ARG A 464 -36.26 7.79 -16.54
C ARG A 464 -37.35 8.61 -15.84
N ILE A 465 -37.05 9.90 -15.72
CA ILE A 465 -37.97 11.01 -15.50
C ILE A 465 -39.14 10.97 -16.51
N ARG A 466 -40.37 11.01 -16.00
CA ARG A 466 -41.57 11.52 -16.70
C ARG A 466 -42.42 12.33 -15.73
N THR A 467 -42.74 13.53 -16.17
CA THR A 467 -43.62 14.56 -15.61
C THR A 467 -45.12 14.23 -15.71
N GLN A 468 -45.92 14.93 -14.88
CA GLN A 468 -47.40 15.07 -14.84
C GLN A 468 -48.18 13.91 -14.18
N ASP A 469 -49.21 14.09 -13.33
CA ASP A 469 -49.96 15.26 -12.85
C ASP A 469 -50.62 14.94 -11.49
N ALA A 470 -50.87 16.02 -10.73
CA ALA A 470 -51.77 16.22 -9.58
C ALA A 470 -52.54 15.05 -8.93
N SER A 471 -52.39 14.95 -7.60
CA SER A 471 -53.53 14.89 -6.69
C SER A 471 -53.11 15.39 -5.30
N GLU A 472 -53.71 16.50 -4.89
CA GLU A 472 -53.69 17.08 -3.56
C GLU A 472 -54.34 16.10 -2.57
N GLU A 473 -53.67 15.80 -1.46
CA GLU A 473 -54.35 15.56 -0.18
C GLU A 473 -53.39 15.90 0.96
N ARG A 474 -53.94 16.60 1.95
CA ARG A 474 -53.26 17.39 2.96
C ARG A 474 -52.79 16.49 4.09
N GLU A 475 -51.52 16.55 4.44
CA GLU A 475 -51.07 16.24 5.81
C GLU A 475 -50.19 17.37 6.34
N GLU A 476 -50.37 17.63 7.62
CA GLU A 476 -50.08 18.86 8.32
C GLU A 476 -48.57 19.09 8.49
N VAL A 477 -48.14 20.32 8.20
CA VAL A 477 -46.77 20.79 8.38
C VAL A 477 -46.45 20.87 9.88
N GLU A 478 -45.70 19.90 10.41
CA GLU A 478 -44.89 20.13 11.61
C GLU A 478 -43.77 21.11 11.26
N LYS A 479 -43.74 22.21 12.02
CA LYS A 479 -42.82 23.33 11.83
C LYS A 479 -41.37 22.88 11.95
N GLU A 480 -40.60 23.07 10.88
CA GLU A 480 -39.15 23.20 10.94
C GLU A 480 -38.79 24.28 11.97
N GLN A 481 -38.23 23.87 13.11
CA GLN A 481 -37.59 24.80 14.04
C GLN A 481 -36.22 25.18 13.49
N GLU A 482 -36.04 26.47 13.21
CA GLU A 482 -34.76 27.10 12.93
C GLU A 482 -33.70 26.68 13.97
N HIS A 483 -32.57 26.20 13.45
CA HIS A 483 -31.41 25.74 14.21
C HIS A 483 -30.77 26.92 14.96
N THR A 484 -31.12 27.10 16.22
CA THR A 484 -30.43 28.05 17.10
C THR A 484 -29.15 27.37 17.63
N PRO A 485 -27.96 28.00 17.58
CA PRO A 485 -26.74 27.39 18.12
C PRO A 485 -26.89 27.21 19.64
N ALA A 486 -26.74 25.98 20.12
CA ALA A 486 -26.86 25.64 21.54
C ALA A 486 -25.82 26.41 22.36
N SER A 487 -26.27 27.33 23.22
CA SER A 487 -25.39 28.07 24.14
C SER A 487 -24.94 27.15 25.27
N PHE A 488 -23.65 26.81 25.33
CA PHE A 488 -23.12 26.00 26.41
C PHE A 488 -23.05 26.78 27.74
N PRO A 489 -23.31 26.13 28.89
CA PRO A 489 -23.26 26.78 30.19
C PRO A 489 -21.82 27.19 30.55
N THR A 490 -21.63 28.43 31.00
CA THR A 490 -20.31 28.96 31.39
C THR A 490 -20.04 28.85 32.89
N ASP A 491 -21.06 28.56 33.71
CA ASP A 491 -20.93 28.52 35.17
C ASP A 491 -20.56 27.12 35.70
N LYS A 492 -19.70 27.07 36.73
CA LYS A 492 -19.18 25.81 37.30
C LYS A 492 -20.25 24.91 37.94
N LYS A 493 -21.45 25.43 38.24
CA LYS A 493 -22.53 24.70 38.89
C LYS A 493 -23.39 23.97 37.84
N SER A 494 -23.75 24.65 36.75
CA SER A 494 -24.45 24.05 35.61
C SER A 494 -23.61 23.00 34.89
N ILE A 495 -22.30 23.21 34.70
CA ILE A 495 -21.40 22.20 34.11
C ILE A 495 -21.36 20.94 34.98
N ARG A 496 -21.34 21.08 36.31
CA ARG A 496 -21.38 19.93 37.23
C ARG A 496 -22.72 19.21 37.19
N ALA A 497 -23.83 19.94 37.10
CA ALA A 497 -25.16 19.36 36.95
C ALA A 497 -25.30 18.61 35.62
N ALA A 498 -24.79 19.18 34.52
CA ALA A 498 -24.81 18.54 33.20
C ALA A 498 -23.92 17.28 33.15
N LYS A 499 -22.76 17.27 33.83
CA LYS A 499 -21.91 16.06 33.99
C LYS A 499 -22.55 14.99 34.89
N HIS A 500 -23.42 15.38 35.82
CA HIS A 500 -24.21 14.42 36.59
C HIS A 500 -25.31 13.82 35.72
N LYS A 501 -26.04 14.68 34.99
CA LYS A 501 -27.08 14.28 34.05
C LYS A 501 -26.55 13.32 32.97
N LEU A 502 -25.35 13.55 32.45
CA LEU A 502 -24.70 12.67 31.47
C LEU A 502 -24.34 11.27 32.03
N ARG A 503 -24.03 11.17 33.33
CA ARG A 503 -23.69 9.88 33.95
C ARG A 503 -24.90 8.98 34.21
N GLU A 504 -26.07 9.59 34.39
CA GLU A 504 -27.34 8.90 34.62
C GLU A 504 -28.24 8.97 33.37
N TYR A 505 -27.66 9.28 32.21
CA TYR A 505 -28.42 9.49 30.98
C TYR A 505 -28.91 8.17 30.42
N SER A 506 -30.19 8.13 30.04
CA SER A 506 -30.82 6.99 29.38
C SER A 506 -31.61 7.47 28.17
N PHE A 507 -31.40 6.84 27.02
CA PHE A 507 -32.14 7.13 25.80
C PHE A 507 -33.61 6.75 25.94
N SER A 508 -34.49 7.66 25.55
CA SER A 508 -35.94 7.47 25.69
C SER A 508 -36.73 7.86 24.44
N GLY A 509 -36.07 8.47 23.46
CA GLY A 509 -36.68 8.80 22.18
C GLY A 509 -37.12 7.56 21.40
N GLU A 510 -38.27 7.66 20.75
CA GLU A 510 -38.87 6.56 19.97
C GLU A 510 -37.97 6.12 18.80
N ARG A 511 -37.16 7.04 18.26
CA ARG A 511 -36.20 6.80 17.17
C ARG A 511 -35.01 5.91 17.56
N VAL A 512 -34.68 5.84 18.86
CA VAL A 512 -33.49 5.13 19.38
C VAL A 512 -33.85 3.99 20.34
N ARG A 513 -35.12 3.84 20.71
CA ARG A 513 -35.58 2.90 21.74
C ARG A 513 -35.40 1.43 21.37
N VAL A 514 -35.45 1.09 20.08
CA VAL A 514 -35.39 -0.29 19.57
C VAL A 514 -34.51 -0.32 18.32
N ARG A 515 -33.77 -1.42 18.12
CA ARG A 515 -32.93 -1.67 16.92
C ARG A 515 -33.69 -1.53 15.60
N GLY A 516 -34.85 -2.19 15.46
CA GLY A 516 -35.62 -2.17 14.21
C GLY A 516 -34.81 -2.72 13.03
N ASP A 517 -35.00 -2.14 11.84
CA ASP A 517 -34.22 -2.45 10.62
C ASP A 517 -32.97 -1.55 10.44
N LYS A 518 -32.64 -0.73 11.43
CA LYS A 518 -31.56 0.26 11.33
C LYS A 518 -30.20 -0.39 11.51
N ASP A 519 -29.23 0.01 10.69
CA ASP A 519 -27.83 -0.34 10.93
C ASP A 519 -27.26 0.42 12.14
N ALA A 520 -26.08 -0.01 12.59
CA ALA A 520 -25.45 0.58 13.77
C ALA A 520 -24.98 2.03 13.53
N GLU A 521 -24.71 2.40 12.28
CA GLU A 521 -24.24 3.74 11.91
C GLU A 521 -25.37 4.76 12.03
N GLU A 522 -26.54 4.44 11.46
CA GLU A 522 -27.76 5.23 11.55
C GLU A 522 -28.26 5.32 13.00
N MET A 523 -28.21 4.21 13.75
CA MET A 523 -28.61 4.21 15.15
C MET A 523 -27.68 5.06 16.02
N TYR A 524 -26.37 4.96 15.79
CA TYR A 524 -25.37 5.77 16.50
C TYR A 524 -25.60 7.27 16.23
N GLU A 525 -25.87 7.66 15.00
CA GLU A 525 -26.12 9.06 14.63
C GLU A 525 -27.41 9.60 15.27
N ASN A 526 -28.49 8.81 15.26
CA ASN A 526 -29.73 9.13 15.97
C ASN A 526 -29.49 9.34 17.49
N CYS A 527 -28.68 8.47 18.11
CA CYS A 527 -28.32 8.60 19.52
C CYS A 527 -27.43 9.84 19.78
N ARG A 528 -26.53 10.18 18.85
CA ARG A 528 -25.69 11.38 18.93
C ARG A 528 -26.54 12.64 18.92
N GLU A 529 -27.48 12.75 17.99
CA GLU A 529 -28.38 13.90 17.90
C GLU A 529 -29.24 14.08 19.16
N GLU A 530 -29.73 12.98 19.75
CA GLU A 530 -30.53 13.01 20.98
C GLU A 530 -29.69 13.47 22.17
N ILE A 531 -28.51 12.89 22.39
CA ILE A 531 -27.67 13.23 23.55
C ILE A 531 -27.07 14.64 23.45
N GLU A 532 -26.74 15.12 22.24
CA GLU A 532 -26.26 16.49 22.02
C GLU A 532 -27.35 17.54 22.23
N ARG A 533 -28.62 17.19 21.96
CA ARG A 533 -29.77 18.04 22.26
C ARG A 533 -30.07 18.09 23.76
N ASP A 534 -29.98 16.94 24.44
CA ASP A 534 -30.41 16.81 25.83
C ASP A 534 -29.36 17.21 26.86
N ILE A 535 -28.08 17.10 26.50
CA ILE A 535 -26.94 17.41 27.37
C ILE A 535 -26.24 18.66 26.87
N PRO A 536 -26.32 19.79 27.60
CA PRO A 536 -25.69 21.05 27.20
C PRO A 536 -24.19 21.03 27.55
N LEU A 537 -23.44 20.09 26.97
CA LEU A 537 -21.99 19.97 27.05
C LEU A 537 -21.44 19.69 25.65
N PRO A 538 -20.20 20.13 25.35
CA PRO A 538 -19.53 19.71 24.13
C PRO A 538 -19.37 18.19 24.11
N PHE A 539 -19.47 17.61 22.91
CA PHE A 539 -19.36 16.18 22.71
C PHE A 539 -18.05 15.65 23.30
N ASN A 540 -18.14 14.65 24.17
CA ASN A 540 -17.01 14.12 24.91
C ASN A 540 -17.09 12.60 25.03
N GLY A 541 -15.99 11.96 25.45
CA GLY A 541 -15.91 10.49 25.49
C GLY A 541 -16.95 9.82 26.39
N GLN A 542 -17.51 10.51 27.39
CA GLN A 542 -18.60 9.93 28.19
C GLN A 542 -19.91 9.84 27.40
N MET A 543 -20.13 10.72 26.41
CA MET A 543 -21.28 10.59 25.50
C MET A 543 -21.13 9.39 24.59
N ASP A 544 -19.92 9.14 24.05
CA ASP A 544 -19.62 7.89 23.33
C ASP A 544 -19.86 6.67 24.22
N GLU A 545 -19.40 6.70 25.47
CA GLU A 545 -19.63 5.60 26.42
C GLU A 545 -21.13 5.33 26.61
N GLN A 546 -21.98 6.36 26.73
CA GLN A 546 -23.44 6.18 26.85
C GLN A 546 -24.08 5.64 25.57
N ILE A 547 -23.68 6.14 24.39
CA ILE A 547 -24.20 5.65 23.10
C ILE A 547 -23.81 4.19 22.89
N ILE A 548 -22.56 3.81 23.17
CA ILE A 548 -22.06 2.44 23.07
C ILE A 548 -22.81 1.52 24.03
N LEU A 549 -23.01 1.94 25.28
CA LEU A 549 -23.81 1.19 26.26
C LEU A 549 -25.23 0.93 25.75
N HIS A 550 -25.84 1.93 25.15
CA HIS A 550 -27.19 1.84 24.60
C HIS A 550 -27.25 0.89 23.40
N LEU A 551 -26.33 1.00 22.44
CA LEU A 551 -26.22 0.11 21.28
C LEU A 551 -26.05 -1.36 21.70
N PHE A 552 -25.23 -1.63 22.71
CA PHE A 552 -25.12 -2.98 23.28
C PHE A 552 -26.43 -3.45 23.93
N SER A 553 -27.18 -2.56 24.58
CA SER A 553 -28.44 -2.90 25.27
C SER A 553 -29.60 -3.23 24.32
N ILE A 554 -29.55 -2.70 23.09
CA ILE A 554 -30.54 -2.98 22.02
C ILE A 554 -30.07 -4.08 21.04
N GLY A 555 -28.88 -4.65 21.28
CA GLY A 555 -28.41 -5.88 20.63
C GLY A 555 -27.53 -5.70 19.41
N TYR A 556 -26.85 -4.55 19.24
CA TYR A 556 -25.79 -4.40 18.24
C TYR A 556 -24.49 -5.06 18.68
N GLU A 557 -23.71 -5.50 17.70
CA GLU A 557 -22.47 -6.22 17.94
C GLU A 557 -21.27 -5.31 18.16
N GLU A 558 -20.25 -5.84 18.82
CA GLU A 558 -18.99 -5.12 19.06
C GLU A 558 -18.39 -4.58 17.76
N ARG A 559 -18.34 -5.39 16.69
CA ARG A 559 -17.81 -4.94 15.38
C ARG A 559 -18.68 -3.88 14.71
N GLU A 560 -20.01 -4.02 14.79
CA GLU A 560 -20.95 -3.04 14.23
C GLU A 560 -20.84 -1.69 14.98
N ILE A 561 -20.73 -1.75 16.30
CA ILE A 561 -20.56 -0.57 17.16
C ILE A 561 -19.17 0.03 16.96
N GLU A 562 -18.12 -0.76 16.85
CA GLU A 562 -16.77 -0.29 16.53
C GLU A 562 -16.76 0.45 15.19
N ASN A 563 -17.38 -0.10 14.15
CA ASN A 563 -17.52 0.55 12.85
C ASN A 563 -18.34 1.86 12.97
N ALA A 564 -19.47 1.83 13.66
CA ALA A 564 -20.30 3.02 13.85
C ALA A 564 -19.59 4.14 14.62
N VAL A 565 -18.89 3.82 15.71
CA VAL A 565 -18.08 4.78 16.45
C VAL A 565 -16.90 5.26 15.60
N GLN A 566 -16.32 4.38 14.78
CA GLN A 566 -15.20 4.70 13.91
C GLN A 566 -15.58 5.71 12.82
N HIS A 567 -16.79 5.62 12.26
CA HIS A 567 -17.26 6.53 11.21
C HIS A 567 -17.93 7.80 11.78
N ASN A 568 -18.73 7.67 12.85
CA ASN A 568 -19.68 8.71 13.25
C ASN A 568 -19.30 9.47 14.53
N SER A 569 -18.32 9.00 15.32
CA SER A 569 -17.91 9.69 16.54
C SER A 569 -17.10 10.97 16.24
N PRO A 570 -17.52 12.15 16.75
CA PRO A 570 -16.74 13.38 16.67
C PRO A 570 -15.34 13.27 17.31
N ARG A 571 -15.16 12.32 18.24
CA ARG A 571 -13.90 12.12 18.99
C ARG A 571 -12.89 11.24 18.25
N ARG A 572 -13.34 10.36 17.36
CA ARG A 572 -12.47 9.52 16.54
C ARG A 572 -11.49 10.33 15.70
N ARG A 573 -11.90 11.51 15.22
CA ARG A 573 -11.05 12.44 14.45
C ARG A 573 -9.78 12.90 15.19
N SER A 574 -9.65 12.62 16.49
CA SER A 574 -8.54 13.06 17.33
C SER A 574 -7.58 11.96 17.78
N GLN A 575 -7.86 10.67 17.55
CA GLN A 575 -7.07 9.55 18.12
C GLN A 575 -7.08 8.30 17.21
N LYS A 576 -5.89 7.76 16.92
CA LYS A 576 -5.73 6.46 16.25
C LYS A 576 -6.28 5.34 17.16
N ASP A 577 -7.04 4.40 16.58
CA ASP A 577 -7.68 3.28 17.28
C ASP A 577 -8.70 3.67 18.37
N TYR A 578 -9.27 4.87 18.28
CA TYR A 578 -10.25 5.37 19.27
C TYR A 578 -11.43 4.43 19.48
N ALA A 579 -12.10 4.01 18.39
CA ALA A 579 -13.30 3.19 18.45
C ALA A 579 -13.05 1.86 19.19
N LYS A 580 -11.96 1.17 18.82
CA LYS A 580 -11.53 -0.07 19.46
C LYS A 580 -11.20 0.12 20.94
N ASN A 581 -10.49 1.20 21.28
CA ASN A 581 -10.12 1.49 22.66
C ASN A 581 -11.31 1.86 23.55
N ILE A 582 -12.26 2.64 23.04
CA ILE A 582 -13.42 3.09 23.82
C ILE A 582 -14.46 1.98 23.97
N VAL A 583 -14.73 1.19 22.93
CA VAL A 583 -15.64 0.03 23.00
C VAL A 583 -15.10 -1.00 23.99
N LYS A 584 -13.80 -1.33 23.90
CA LYS A 584 -13.15 -2.21 24.88
C LYS A 584 -13.15 -1.64 26.29
N SER A 585 -12.92 -0.34 26.46
CA SER A 585 -13.01 0.35 27.76
C SER A 585 -14.41 0.24 28.37
N VAL A 586 -15.47 0.43 27.57
CA VAL A 586 -16.87 0.31 28.01
C VAL A 586 -17.17 -1.11 28.49
N GLN A 587 -16.77 -2.13 27.73
CA GLN A 587 -16.95 -3.53 28.10
C GLN A 587 -16.18 -3.89 29.38
N THR A 588 -14.94 -3.42 29.51
CA THR A 588 -14.09 -3.71 30.68
C THR A 588 -14.63 -3.04 31.96
N ARG A 589 -15.21 -1.83 31.85
CA ARG A 589 -15.79 -1.10 32.99
C ARG A 589 -17.17 -1.57 33.40
N ASN A 590 -17.86 -2.35 32.56
CA ASN A 590 -19.23 -2.80 32.79
C ASN A 590 -19.35 -4.32 32.53
N PRO A 591 -18.76 -5.18 33.39
CA PRO A 591 -18.76 -6.63 33.19
C PRO A 591 -20.18 -7.25 33.17
N GLY A 592 -21.19 -6.57 33.73
CA GLY A 592 -22.60 -6.96 33.64
C GLY A 592 -23.21 -6.86 32.23
N LEU A 593 -22.57 -6.14 31.29
CA LEU A 593 -23.03 -6.00 29.89
C LEU A 593 -23.11 -7.33 29.16
N GLN A 594 -22.22 -8.29 29.44
CA GLN A 594 -22.18 -9.53 28.66
C GLN A 594 -23.49 -10.33 28.73
N ASN A 595 -24.18 -10.31 29.87
CA ASN A 595 -25.48 -10.97 30.01
C ASN A 595 -26.60 -10.17 29.33
N VAL A 596 -26.52 -8.83 29.38
CA VAL A 596 -27.48 -7.93 28.72
C VAL A 596 -27.37 -8.04 27.19
N ILE A 597 -26.15 -8.05 26.66
CA ILE A 597 -25.87 -8.24 25.22
C ILE A 597 -26.43 -9.59 24.76
N LYS A 598 -26.15 -10.67 25.51
CA LYS A 598 -26.69 -12.00 25.20
C LYS A 598 -28.22 -12.01 25.17
N GLN A 599 -28.87 -11.41 26.16
CA GLN A 599 -30.34 -11.36 26.23
C GLN A 599 -30.95 -10.47 25.13
N ALA A 600 -30.35 -9.32 24.84
CA ALA A 600 -30.81 -8.40 23.80
C ALA A 600 -30.66 -9.02 22.39
N GLU A 601 -29.54 -9.70 22.14
CA GLU A 601 -29.27 -10.42 20.89
C GLU A 601 -30.22 -11.61 20.70
N THR A 602 -30.44 -12.43 21.74
CA THR A 602 -31.43 -13.52 21.69
C THR A 602 -32.84 -13.00 21.44
N LYS A 603 -33.23 -11.90 22.10
CA LYS A 603 -34.55 -11.28 21.91
C LYS A 603 -34.73 -10.71 20.51
N TYR A 604 -33.69 -10.08 19.95
CA TYR A 604 -33.70 -9.56 18.58
C TYR A 604 -33.84 -10.70 17.56
N LEU A 605 -33.02 -11.75 17.67
CA LEU A 605 -33.09 -12.91 16.77
C LEU A 605 -34.45 -13.62 16.86
N GLN A 606 -34.98 -13.80 18.08
CA GLN A 606 -36.29 -14.39 18.29
C GLN A 606 -37.42 -13.54 17.68
N THR A 607 -37.40 -12.22 17.88
CA THR A 607 -38.41 -11.31 17.30
C THR A 607 -38.34 -11.32 15.76
N LYS A 608 -37.13 -11.35 15.20
CA LYS A 608 -36.90 -11.39 13.74
C LYS A 608 -37.39 -12.69 13.11
N MET A 609 -37.20 -13.82 13.81
CA MET A 609 -37.74 -15.13 13.43
C MET A 609 -39.27 -15.17 13.53
N GLU A 610 -39.85 -14.67 14.62
CA GLU A 610 -41.32 -14.59 14.82
C GLU A 610 -42.00 -13.70 13.77
N GLN A 611 -41.30 -12.69 13.26
CA GLN A 611 -41.77 -11.78 12.19
C GLN A 611 -41.51 -12.31 10.76
N GLY A 612 -40.88 -13.47 10.61
CA GLY A 612 -40.63 -14.10 9.31
C GLY A 612 -39.60 -13.37 8.43
N GLN A 613 -38.75 -12.53 9.01
CA GLN A 613 -37.71 -11.80 8.29
C GLN A 613 -36.50 -12.70 7.99
N THR A 614 -35.82 -12.47 6.87
CA THR A 614 -34.64 -13.27 6.47
C THR A 614 -33.45 -12.99 7.36
N LEU A 615 -32.93 -14.03 8.02
CA LEU A 615 -31.66 -13.98 8.76
C LEU A 615 -30.48 -13.93 7.77
N THR A 616 -29.52 -13.06 8.05
CA THR A 616 -28.23 -13.01 7.35
C THR A 616 -27.41 -14.27 7.64
N ALA A 617 -26.38 -14.55 6.82
CA ALA A 617 -25.51 -15.72 6.99
C ALA A 617 -24.86 -15.75 8.40
N TYR A 618 -24.51 -14.59 8.93
CA TYR A 618 -23.93 -14.43 10.26
C TYR A 618 -24.94 -14.63 11.40
N GLU A 619 -26.16 -14.10 11.26
CA GLU A 619 -27.24 -14.32 12.25
C GLU A 619 -27.63 -15.81 12.36
N LYS A 620 -27.55 -16.56 11.25
CA LYS A 620 -27.78 -18.01 11.23
C LYS A 620 -26.72 -18.79 12.03
N GLU A 621 -25.45 -18.41 11.91
CA GLU A 621 -24.34 -19.02 12.68
C GLU A 621 -24.54 -18.83 14.19
N ARG A 622 -25.11 -17.70 14.62
CA ARG A 622 -25.36 -17.38 16.04
C ARG A 622 -26.57 -18.10 16.63
N VAL A 623 -27.62 -18.33 15.84
CA VAL A 623 -28.77 -19.18 16.23
C VAL A 623 -28.30 -20.62 16.50
N LEU A 624 -27.35 -21.13 15.72
CA LEU A 624 -26.75 -22.47 15.88
C LEU A 624 -25.88 -22.61 17.14
N VAL A 625 -25.21 -21.54 17.58
CA VAL A 625 -24.27 -21.55 18.72
C VAL A 625 -24.97 -21.36 20.07
N ARG A 626 -26.20 -20.85 20.11
CA ARG A 626 -26.86 -20.42 21.35
C ARG A 626 -28.32 -20.86 21.48
N ASP A 627 -28.62 -22.16 21.40
CA ASP A 627 -29.90 -22.82 21.76
C ASP A 627 -31.15 -21.89 21.78
N VAL A 628 -31.36 -21.11 20.72
CA VAL A 628 -32.55 -20.25 20.63
C VAL A 628 -33.68 -21.20 20.26
N PRO A 629 -34.76 -21.29 21.05
CA PRO A 629 -35.82 -22.25 20.75
C PRO A 629 -36.37 -21.97 19.35
N THR A 630 -36.10 -22.87 18.42
CA THR A 630 -36.71 -22.88 17.09
C THR A 630 -38.15 -23.34 17.25
N GLY A 631 -39.09 -22.39 17.26
CA GLY A 631 -40.53 -22.63 17.14
C GLY A 631 -40.93 -22.93 15.71
#